data_AF-A0A5B6WAV7-F1
#
_entry.id   AF-A0A5B6WAV7-F1
#
_cell.length_a   1.000
_cell.length_b   1.000
_cell.length_c   1.000
_cell.angle_alpha   90.00
_cell.angle_beta   90.00
_cell.angle_gamma   90.00
#
_symmetry.space_group_name_H-M   'P 1'
#
loop_
_entity.id
_entity.type
_entity.pdbx_description
1 polymer ?
#
loop_
_entity_poly.entity_id
_entity_poly.type
_entity_poly.pdbx_seq_one_letter_code
_entity_poly.pdbx_strand_id
1 'polypeptide(L)'
;MDQRFEKLEQLQREMQEKLQLQMQEQNRQRERPYGQCYGKQSIPSWLYSNAESQRKLEERYKWLEEKFKAMETTDFRCGVNAKDLSLVPDLVLLLKFKVPEFEKYNGTSCPEAHI
;
A
#
# COMPACT_ATOMS: atom_id res chain seq x y z
N MET A 1 15.33 9.29 -14.57
CA MET A 1 14.16 8.82 -13.79
C MET A 1 14.62 8.49 -12.39
N ASP A 2 13.83 8.81 -11.37
CA ASP A 2 14.20 8.57 -9.98
C ASP A 2 14.31 7.07 -9.70
N GLN A 3 15.45 6.67 -9.12
CA GLN A 3 15.74 5.29 -8.70
C GLN A 3 14.69 4.76 -7.70
N ARG A 4 13.94 5.66 -7.07
CA ARG A 4 12.80 5.37 -6.17
C ARG A 4 11.57 4.87 -6.93
N PHE A 5 11.25 5.49 -8.07
CA PHE A 5 10.10 5.12 -8.88
C PHE A 5 10.28 3.70 -9.45
N GLU A 6 11.50 3.39 -9.89
CA GLU A 6 11.86 2.09 -10.44
C GLU A 6 11.78 0.96 -9.39
N LYS A 7 12.18 1.24 -8.14
CA LYS A 7 12.02 0.31 -7.01
C LYS A 7 10.56 0.06 -6.64
N LEU A 8 9.71 1.09 -6.70
CA LEU A 8 8.27 0.95 -6.43
C LEU A 8 7.60 0.11 -7.53
N GLU A 9 7.93 0.38 -8.78
CA GLU A 9 7.39 -0.35 -9.92
C GLU A 9 7.83 -1.82 -9.91
N GLN A 10 9.09 -2.08 -9.52
CA GLN A 10 9.59 -3.44 -9.32
C GLN A 10 8.89 -4.16 -8.17
N LEU A 11 8.70 -3.51 -7.02
CA LEU A 11 7.99 -4.09 -5.88
C LEU A 11 6.53 -4.42 -6.25
N GLN A 12 5.88 -3.55 -7.03
CA GLN A 12 4.52 -3.77 -7.52
C GLN A 12 4.45 -4.98 -8.45
N ARG A 13 5.39 -5.13 -9.39
CA ARG A 13 5.51 -6.30 -10.26
C ARG A 13 5.74 -7.59 -9.47
N GLU A 14 6.70 -7.58 -8.52
CA GLU A 14 7.00 -8.74 -7.67
C GLU A 14 5.80 -9.16 -6.80
N MET A 15 5.03 -8.19 -6.29
CA MET A 15 3.81 -8.46 -5.54
C MET A 15 2.76 -9.17 -6.41
N GLN A 16 2.59 -8.70 -7.64
CA GLN A 16 1.63 -9.24 -8.58
C GLN A 16 2.00 -10.67 -9.02
N GLU A 17 3.28 -10.92 -9.29
CA GLU A 17 3.80 -12.25 -9.60
C GLU A 17 3.68 -13.22 -8.42
N LYS A 18 3.99 -12.77 -7.20
CA LYS A 18 3.84 -13.61 -6.00
C LYS A 18 2.40 -13.99 -5.73
N LEU A 19 1.46 -13.07 -5.92
CA LEU A 19 0.02 -13.36 -5.77
C LEU A 19 -0.46 -14.36 -6.83
N GLN A 20 -0.02 -14.19 -8.08
CA GLN A 20 -0.34 -15.14 -9.16
C GLN A 20 0.22 -16.54 -8.90
N LEU A 21 1.50 -16.65 -8.55
CA LEU A 21 2.14 -17.92 -8.23
C LEU A 21 1.46 -18.61 -7.05
N GLN A 22 1.02 -17.85 -6.05
CA GLN A 22 0.28 -18.39 -4.91
C GLN A 22 -1.08 -18.96 -5.32
N MET A 23 -1.86 -18.24 -6.13
CA MET A 23 -3.13 -18.78 -6.64
C MET A 23 -2.90 -20.04 -7.48
N GLN A 24 -1.84 -20.07 -8.27
CA GLN A 24 -1.50 -21.23 -9.09
C GLN A 24 -1.07 -22.44 -8.24
N GLU A 25 -0.32 -22.24 -7.17
CA GLU A 25 0.06 -23.30 -6.23
C GLU A 25 -1.16 -23.83 -5.45
N GLN A 26 -2.07 -22.95 -5.03
CA GLN A 26 -3.35 -23.38 -4.44
C GLN A 26 -4.21 -24.17 -5.43
N ASN A 27 -4.24 -23.80 -6.71
CA ASN A 27 -4.94 -24.56 -7.75
C ASN A 27 -4.28 -25.94 -7.95
N ARG A 28 -2.94 -26.01 -8.00
CA ARG A 28 -2.20 -27.27 -8.10
C ARG A 28 -2.42 -28.19 -6.90
N GLN A 29 -2.57 -27.63 -5.70
CA GLN A 29 -2.92 -28.40 -4.50
C GLN A 29 -4.38 -28.87 -4.51
N ARG A 30 -5.31 -28.08 -5.07
CA ARG A 30 -6.71 -28.46 -5.27
C ARG A 30 -6.91 -29.51 -6.37
N GLU A 31 -6.05 -29.53 -7.38
CA GLU A 31 -6.07 -30.50 -8.48
C GLU A 31 -5.35 -31.82 -8.16
N ARG A 32 -4.73 -31.98 -6.98
CA ARG A 32 -4.18 -33.29 -6.61
C ARG A 32 -5.32 -34.30 -6.50
N PRO A 33 -5.29 -35.41 -7.26
CA PRO A 33 -6.36 -36.39 -7.22
C PRO A 33 -6.47 -36.96 -5.82
N TYR A 34 -7.68 -36.92 -5.25
CA TYR A 34 -8.02 -37.55 -3.99
C TYR A 34 -7.69 -39.05 -4.08
N GLY A 35 -6.56 -39.45 -3.49
CA GLY A 35 -6.21 -40.85 -3.27
C GLY A 35 -7.17 -41.46 -2.25
N GLN A 36 -7.95 -42.43 -2.69
CA GLN A 36 -8.95 -43.14 -1.90
C GLN A 36 -8.27 -44.10 -0.91
N CYS A 37 -8.33 -43.80 0.39
CA CYS A 37 -8.04 -44.78 1.45
C CYS A 37 -9.04 -44.58 2.59
N TYR A 38 -10.02 -45.47 2.69
CA TYR A 38 -10.98 -45.50 3.78
C TYR A 38 -10.32 -46.11 5.03
N GLY A 39 -10.32 -45.37 6.14
CA GLY A 39 -9.92 -45.92 7.43
C GLY A 39 -9.66 -44.88 8.52
N LYS A 40 -10.68 -44.70 9.37
CA LYS A 40 -10.68 -44.16 10.74
C LYS A 40 -10.87 -42.65 10.95
N GLN A 41 -11.73 -42.37 11.92
CA GLN A 41 -12.10 -41.08 12.50
C GLN A 41 -10.87 -40.40 13.13
N SER A 42 -10.08 -39.73 12.30
CA SER A 42 -9.18 -38.67 12.75
C SER A 42 -9.63 -37.39 12.09
N ILE A 43 -9.55 -36.27 12.82
CA ILE A 43 -9.66 -34.93 12.21
C ILE A 43 -8.83 -34.96 10.93
N PRO A 44 -9.43 -34.66 9.76
CA PRO A 44 -8.72 -34.86 8.53
C PRO A 44 -7.43 -34.03 8.51
N SER A 45 -6.31 -34.64 8.13
CA SER A 45 -5.00 -33.95 8.11
C SER A 45 -5.03 -32.63 7.35
N TRP A 46 -5.92 -32.47 6.35
CA TRP A 46 -6.14 -31.23 5.62
C TRP A 46 -6.61 -30.05 6.48
N LEU A 47 -7.29 -30.29 7.61
CA LEU A 47 -7.70 -29.23 8.53
C LEU A 47 -6.49 -28.57 9.21
N TYR A 48 -5.50 -29.38 9.60
CA TYR A 48 -4.27 -28.87 10.21
C TYR A 48 -3.35 -28.21 9.18
N SER A 49 -3.22 -28.80 7.98
CA SER A 49 -2.44 -28.23 6.87
C SER A 49 -3.01 -26.92 6.33
N ASN A 50 -4.34 -26.75 6.34
CA ASN A 50 -4.98 -25.51 5.91
C ASN A 50 -4.75 -24.37 6.92
N ALA A 51 -4.82 -24.65 8.22
CA ALA A 51 -4.52 -23.67 9.25
C ALA A 51 -3.05 -23.21 9.22
N GLU A 52 -2.11 -24.13 8.99
CA GLU A 52 -0.69 -23.80 8.83
C GLU A 52 -0.44 -22.95 7.57
N SER A 53 -1.10 -23.29 6.45
CA SER A 53 -1.04 -22.50 5.23
C SER A 53 -1.62 -21.09 5.41
N GLN A 54 -2.73 -20.94 6.14
CA GLN A 54 -3.33 -19.64 6.43
C GLN A 54 -2.43 -18.78 7.32
N ARG A 55 -1.86 -19.34 8.39
CA ARG A 55 -0.90 -18.63 9.25
C ARG A 55 0.33 -18.14 8.48
N LYS A 56 0.88 -18.97 7.60
CA LYS A 56 2.01 -18.61 6.74
C LYS A 56 1.68 -17.47 5.78
N LEU A 57 0.43 -17.35 5.35
CA LEU A 57 -0.05 -16.23 4.54
C LEU A 57 -0.15 -14.96 5.36
N GLU A 58 -0.75 -15.04 6.55
CA GLU A 58 -0.86 -13.90 7.46
C GLU A 58 0.50 -13.32 7.83
N GLU A 59 1.49 -14.17 8.15
CA GLU A 59 2.87 -13.74 8.44
C GLU A 59 3.51 -13.01 7.25
N ARG A 60 3.24 -13.47 6.02
CA ARG A 60 3.76 -12.84 4.79
C ARG A 60 3.07 -11.52 4.48
N TYR A 61 1.75 -11.42 4.66
CA TYR A 61 1.00 -10.17 4.49
C TYR A 61 1.47 -9.12 5.50
N LYS A 62 1.65 -9.52 6.75
CA LYS A 62 2.20 -8.66 7.80
C LYS A 62 3.59 -8.14 7.44
N TRP A 63 4.48 -9.00 6.95
CA TRP A 63 5.82 -8.58 6.50
C TRP A 63 5.78 -7.57 5.35
N LEU A 64 4.85 -7.74 4.40
CA LEU A 64 4.65 -6.80 3.29
C LEU A 64 4.11 -5.44 3.78
N GLU A 65 3.12 -5.46 4.67
CA GLU A 65 2.54 -4.25 5.26
C GLU A 65 3.58 -3.45 6.04
N GLU A 66 4.41 -4.13 6.86
CA GLU A 66 5.52 -3.50 7.59
C GLU A 66 6.55 -2.87 6.64
N LYS A 67 6.86 -3.55 5.52
CA LYS A 67 7.78 -3.02 4.50
C LYS A 67 7.24 -1.78 3.81
N PHE A 68 5.94 -1.76 3.49
CA PHE A 68 5.30 -0.60 2.87
C PHE A 68 5.24 0.58 3.84
N LYS A 69 4.90 0.33 5.11
CA LYS A 69 4.91 1.32 6.18
C LYS A 69 6.31 1.91 6.43
N ALA A 70 7.35 1.09 6.37
CA ALA A 70 8.74 1.57 6.45
C ALA A 70 9.11 2.49 5.29
N MET A 71 8.57 2.25 4.09
CA MET A 71 8.78 3.12 2.93
C MET A 71 7.97 4.43 3.06
N GLU A 72 6.71 4.36 3.48
CA GLU A 72 5.84 5.52 3.66
C GLU A 72 6.31 6.47 4.79
N THR A 73 6.85 5.92 5.87
CA THR A 73 7.37 6.70 7.01
C THR A 73 8.66 7.48 6.70
N THR A 74 9.38 7.13 5.63
CA THR A 74 10.49 7.95 5.14
C THR A 74 10.02 9.22 4.41
N ASP A 75 8.76 9.27 3.97
CA ASP A 75 8.21 10.34 3.13
C ASP A 75 7.38 11.36 3.91
N PHE A 76 6.80 11.00 5.07
CA PHE A 76 6.00 11.96 5.86
C PHE A 76 6.84 13.05 6.56
N ARG A 77 8.18 12.97 6.52
CA ARG A 77 9.06 13.95 7.18
C ARG A 77 9.44 15.14 6.31
N CYS A 78 9.22 15.06 5.00
CA CYS A 78 9.38 16.23 4.14
C CYS A 78 8.03 16.91 3.98
N GLY A 79 7.51 17.46 5.09
CA GLY A 79 6.55 18.55 4.98
C GLY A 79 7.28 19.65 4.23
N VAL A 80 6.99 19.82 2.94
CA VAL A 80 7.55 20.91 2.16
C VAL A 80 7.27 22.17 2.96
N ASN A 81 8.34 22.85 3.38
CA ASN A 81 8.19 24.01 4.24
C ASN A 81 7.32 25.02 3.48
N ALA A 82 6.32 25.62 4.12
CA ALA A 82 5.51 26.65 3.48
C ALA A 82 6.37 27.78 2.89
N LYS A 83 7.57 27.99 3.44
CA LYS A 83 8.59 28.89 2.88
C LYS A 83 9.19 28.41 1.55
N ASP A 84 9.40 27.11 1.39
CA ASP A 84 9.93 26.52 0.15
C ASP A 84 8.86 26.52 -0.97
N LEU A 85 7.58 26.58 -0.59
CA LEU A 85 6.43 26.75 -1.49
C LEU A 85 6.05 28.23 -1.73
N SER A 86 6.70 29.16 -1.04
CA SER A 86 6.37 30.57 -1.13
C SER A 86 6.88 31.17 -2.44
N LEU A 87 5.99 31.78 -3.22
CA LEU A 87 6.39 32.61 -4.37
C LEU A 87 7.08 33.92 -3.93
N VAL A 88 6.99 34.27 -2.64
CA VAL A 88 7.56 35.48 -2.05
C VAL A 88 8.70 35.11 -1.09
N PRO A 89 9.95 35.51 -1.37
CA PRO A 89 11.13 35.08 -0.59
C PRO A 89 11.08 35.44 0.90
N ASP A 90 10.41 36.53 1.27
CA ASP A 90 10.43 37.11 2.62
C ASP A 90 9.16 36.84 3.44
N LEU A 91 8.40 35.79 3.11
CA LEU A 91 7.13 35.50 3.76
C LEU A 91 7.34 35.02 5.23
N VAL A 92 7.08 35.91 6.19
CA VAL A 92 7.02 35.57 7.62
C VAL A 92 5.58 35.21 8.00
N LEU A 93 5.27 33.92 8.01
CA LEU A 93 3.98 33.42 8.50
C LEU A 93 3.93 33.56 10.03
N LEU A 94 3.17 34.55 10.50
CA LEU A 94 2.87 34.71 11.92
C LEU A 94 2.08 33.48 12.41
N LEU A 95 2.43 32.93 13.58
CA LEU A 95 1.80 31.75 14.19
C LEU A 95 0.26 31.88 14.38
N LYS A 96 -0.26 33.09 14.29
CA LYS A 96 -1.69 33.43 14.41
C LYS A 96 -2.36 33.67 13.06
N PHE A 97 -1.74 33.26 11.95
CA PHE A 97 -2.35 33.37 10.63
C PHE A 97 -3.63 32.55 10.60
N LYS A 98 -4.78 33.24 10.66
CA LYS A 98 -6.07 32.62 10.42
C LYS A 98 -6.11 32.27 8.95
N VAL A 99 -6.58 31.06 8.65
CA VAL A 99 -6.88 30.68 7.26
C VAL A 99 -7.98 31.64 6.79
N PRO A 100 -7.75 32.44 5.73
CA PRO A 100 -8.80 33.24 5.15
C PRO A 100 -9.84 32.29 4.54
N GLU A 101 -11.13 32.58 4.74
CA GLU A 101 -12.18 31.92 3.98
C GLU A 101 -12.13 32.45 2.55
N PHE A 102 -11.64 31.63 1.64
CA PHE A 102 -11.67 31.92 0.21
C PHE A 102 -12.89 31.25 -0.42
N GLU A 103 -13.63 32.01 -1.22
CA GLU A 103 -14.63 31.42 -2.11
C GLU A 103 -13.91 30.58 -3.17
N LYS A 104 -14.37 29.33 -3.35
CA LYS A 104 -13.81 28.44 -4.36
C LYS A 104 -14.12 29.01 -5.74
N TYR A 105 -13.08 29.20 -6.55
CA TYR A 105 -13.22 29.61 -7.94
C TYR A 105 -14.16 28.65 -8.69
N ASN A 106 -15.23 29.21 -9.25
CA ASN A 106 -16.30 28.47 -9.91
C ASN A 106 -16.07 28.28 -11.42
N GLY A 107 -14.95 28.77 -11.96
CA GLY A 107 -14.63 28.67 -13.38
C GLY A 107 -15.32 29.70 -14.27
N THR A 108 -16.22 30.52 -13.73
CA THR A 108 -17.02 31.48 -14.52
C THR A 108 -16.65 32.94 -14.27
N SER A 109 -16.01 33.25 -13.14
CA SER A 109 -15.47 34.58 -12.84
C SER A 109 -14.08 34.80 -13.44
N CYS A 110 -13.62 36.05 -13.50
CA CYS A 110 -12.23 36.35 -13.87
C CYS A 110 -11.28 35.80 -12.80
N PRO A 111 -10.25 35.00 -13.14
CA PRO A 111 -9.29 34.49 -12.16
C PRO A 111 -8.56 35.59 -11.40
N GLU A 112 -8.30 36.73 -12.04
CA GLU A 112 -7.60 37.88 -11.45
C GLU A 112 -8.39 38.53 -10.31
N ALA A 113 -9.71 38.33 -10.26
CA ALA A 113 -10.55 38.77 -9.14
C ALA A 113 -10.58 37.78 -7.97
N HIS A 114 -9.94 36.60 -8.10
CA HIS A 114 -9.87 35.53 -7.09
C HIS A 114 -8.46 35.33 -6.50
N ILE A 115 -7.47 36.07 -7.00
CA ILE A 115 -6.08 36.08 -6.50
C ILE A 115 -5.95 37.17 -5.43
#